data_AF-A0A7X6YUE2-F1
#
_entry.id   AF-A0A7X6YUE2-F1
#
_cell.length_a   1.000
_cell.length_b   1.000
_cell.length_c   1.000
_cell.angle_alpha   90.00
_cell.angle_beta   90.00
_cell.angle_gamma   90.00
#
_symmetry.space_group_name_H-M   'P 1'
#
loop_
_entity.id
_entity.type
_entity.pdbx_description
1 polymer ?
#
loop_
_entity_poly.entity_id
_entity_poly.type
_entity_poly.pdbx_seq_one_letter_code
_entity_poly.pdbx_strand_id
1 'polypeptide(L)' 'EDVGGWPQLKAAQAPLDTDLDGMPDDWEKKQGLNPKDHEDRNKINKEAYTMLEQYLNSID' A
#
# COMPACT_ATOMS: atom_id res chain seq x y z
N GLU A 1 30.05 26.31 7.62
CA GLU A 1 30.06 25.47 6.40
C GLU A 1 28.83 24.59 6.45
N ASP A 2 28.01 24.61 5.40
CA ASP A 2 26.76 23.85 5.32
C ASP A 2 27.09 22.44 4.81
N VAL A 3 26.66 21.40 5.54
CA VAL A 3 27.15 20.00 5.36
C VAL A 3 26.59 19.28 4.11
N GLY A 4 26.01 20.01 3.16
CA GLY A 4 25.41 19.44 1.96
C GLY A 4 24.08 18.77 2.29
N GLY A 5 22.99 19.36 1.80
CA GLY A 5 21.64 18.84 1.97
C GLY A 5 21.48 17.42 1.44
N TRP A 6 20.53 16.68 2.02
CA TRP A 6 20.19 15.32 1.63
C TRP A 6 20.02 15.22 0.11
N PRO A 7 20.53 14.16 -0.55
CA PRO A 7 20.33 13.98 -1.97
C PRO A 7 18.83 13.98 -2.26
N GLN A 8 18.45 14.65 -3.35
CA GLN A 8 17.06 14.72 -3.76
C GLN A 8 16.58 13.30 -4.07
N LEU A 9 15.83 12.72 -3.13
CA LEU A 9 15.29 11.38 -3.27
C LEU A 9 14.39 11.39 -4.50
N LYS A 10 14.70 10.54 -5.48
CA LYS A 10 13.82 10.31 -6.62
C LYS A 10 12.58 9.60 -6.11
N ALA A 11 11.57 10.38 -5.71
CA ALA A 11 10.26 9.85 -5.42
C ALA A 11 9.67 9.37 -6.75
N ALA A 12 9.51 8.06 -6.90
CA ALA A 12 8.60 7.55 -7.90
C ALA A 12 7.17 8.01 -7.54
N GLN A 13 6.31 8.17 -8.54
CA GLN A 13 4.89 8.42 -8.29
C GLN A 13 4.35 7.26 -7.44
N ALA A 14 3.79 7.57 -6.28
CA ALA A 14 3.11 6.57 -5.47
C ALA A 14 1.95 5.97 -6.27
N PRO A 15 1.67 4.66 -6.12
CA PRO A 15 0.46 4.05 -6.67
C PRO A 15 -0.80 4.78 -6.19
N LEU A 16 -1.86 4.73 -7.00
CA LEU A 16 -3.16 5.27 -6.58
C LEU A 16 -3.77 4.38 -5.49
N ASP A 17 -4.20 5.03 -4.42
CA ASP A 17 -4.92 4.47 -3.27
C ASP A 17 -6.13 5.41 -3.06
N THR A 18 -7.32 4.95 -3.45
CA THR A 18 -8.53 5.77 -3.56
C THR A 18 -9.23 5.98 -2.22
N ASP A 19 -9.18 4.99 -1.32
CA ASP A 19 -9.79 5.04 0.01
C ASP A 19 -8.79 5.31 1.14
N LEU A 20 -7.51 5.51 0.78
CA LEU A 20 -6.42 5.96 1.62
C LEU A 20 -6.15 5.00 2.78
N ASP A 21 -6.24 3.71 2.48
CA ASP A 21 -6.18 2.65 3.48
C ASP A 21 -4.78 2.03 3.62
N GLY A 22 -3.86 2.43 2.74
CA GLY A 22 -2.47 1.96 2.68
C GLY A 22 -2.21 0.89 1.61
N MET A 23 -3.22 0.49 0.83
CA MET A 23 -3.13 -0.47 -0.26
C MET A 23 -3.45 0.19 -1.61
N PRO A 24 -2.70 -0.09 -2.69
CA PRO A 24 -3.02 0.43 -4.02
C PRO A 24 -4.27 -0.21 -4.63
N ASP A 25 -5.09 0.58 -5.33
CA ASP A 25 -6.28 0.15 -6.06
C ASP A 25 -6.02 -1.07 -6.97
N ASP A 26 -4.86 -1.10 -7.63
CA ASP A 26 -4.46 -2.17 -8.54
C ASP A 26 -4.14 -3.48 -7.81
N TRP A 27 -3.64 -3.39 -6.58
CA TRP A 27 -3.39 -4.56 -5.75
C TRP A 27 -4.69 -5.09 -5.16
N GLU A 28 -5.54 -4.20 -4.65
CA GLU A 28 -6.85 -4.53 -4.12
C GLU A 28 -7.73 -5.25 -5.14
N LYS A 29 -7.81 -4.73 -6.38
CA LYS A 29 -8.53 -5.39 -7.48
C LYS A 29 -8.01 -6.79 -7.78
N LYS A 30 -6.70 -7.04 -7.63
CA LYS A 30 -6.11 -8.37 -7.83
C LYS A 30 -6.47 -9.33 -6.69
N GLN A 31 -6.64 -8.83 -5.48
CA GLN A 31 -7.11 -9.63 -4.33
C GLN A 31 -8.64 -9.76 -4.26
N GLY A 32 -9.38 -9.07 -5.14
CA GLY A 32 -10.85 -9.08 -5.15
C GLY A 32 -11.46 -8.17 -4.09
N LEU A 33 -10.72 -7.15 -3.67
CA LEU A 33 -11.12 -6.10 -2.73
C LEU A 33 -11.80 -4.94 -3.46
N ASN A 34 -12.38 -4.02 -2.69
CA ASN A 34 -13.06 -2.85 -3.19
C ASN A 34 -12.24 -1.59 -2.86
N PRO A 35 -11.61 -0.93 -3.86
CA PRO A 35 -10.77 0.28 -3.69
C PRO A 35 -11.49 1.55 -3.19
N LYS A 36 -12.68 1.38 -2.63
CA LYS A 36 -13.51 2.46 -2.09
C LYS A 36 -13.97 2.12 -0.67
N ASP A 37 -13.44 1.05 -0.09
CA ASP A 37 -13.86 0.45 1.17
C ASP A 37 -12.66 0.18 2.07
N HIS A 38 -12.15 1.24 2.69
CA HIS A 38 -11.00 1.24 3.59
C HIS A 38 -11.07 0.24 4.77
N GLU A 39 -12.25 -0.32 5.07
CA GLU A 39 -12.39 -1.34 6.10
C GLU A 39 -11.90 -2.71 5.62
N ASP A 40 -11.84 -2.93 4.30
CA ASP A 40 -11.54 -4.22 3.73
C ASP A 40 -10.08 -4.65 3.82
N ARG A 41 -9.18 -3.70 4.11
CA ARG A 41 -7.83 -3.97 4.62
C ARG A 41 -7.79 -4.94 5.78
N ASN A 42 -8.84 -4.96 6.61
CA ASN A 42 -8.95 -5.84 7.78
C ASN A 42 -9.52 -7.22 7.45
N LYS A 43 -9.93 -7.49 6.20
CA LYS A 43 -10.36 -8.83 5.79
C LYS A 43 -9.20 -9.80 5.97
N ILE A 44 -9.50 -10.98 6.47
CA ILE A 44 -8.49 -12.00 6.75
C ILE A 44 -8.43 -13.01 5.59
N ASN A 45 -7.22 -13.26 5.07
CA ASN A 45 -7.00 -14.29 4.07
C ASN A 45 -7.04 -15.71 4.69
N LYS A 46 -6.84 -16.72 3.84
CA LYS A 46 -6.80 -18.13 4.26
C LYS A 46 -5.63 -18.46 5.19
N GLU A 47 -4.62 -17.59 5.24
CA GLU A 47 -3.41 -17.73 6.04
C GLU A 47 -3.50 -16.97 7.37
N ALA A 48 -4.69 -16.45 7.72
CA ALA A 48 -4.96 -15.70 8.93
C ALA A 48 -4.28 -14.32 9.03
N TYR A 49 -3.89 -13.73 7.89
CA TYR A 49 -3.37 -12.36 7.80
C TYR A 49 -4.41 -11.40 7.24
N THR A 50 -4.35 -10.16 7.69
CA THR A 50 -5.10 -9.06 7.08
C THR A 50 -4.63 -8.79 5.64
N MET A 51 -5.49 -8.20 4.81
CA MET A 51 -5.10 -7.81 3.46
C MET A 51 -3.96 -6.79 3.49
N LEU A 52 -3.99 -5.87 4.46
CA LEU A 52 -2.90 -4.92 4.68
C LEU A 52 -1.57 -5.63 4.95
N GLU A 53 -1.55 -6.61 5.86
CA GLU A 53 -0.34 -7.39 6.14
C GLU A 53 0.13 -8.15 4.91
N GLN A 54 -0.78 -8.74 4.14
CA GLN A 54 -0.42 -9.43 2.90
C GLN A 54 0.17 -8.46 1.86
N TYR A 55 -0.38 -7.26 1.72
CA TYR A 55 0.15 -6.23 0.84
C TYR A 55 1.57 -5.82 1.27
N LEU A 56 1.75 -5.51 2.56
CA LEU A 56 3.05 -5.12 3.13
C LEU A 56 4.12 -6.21 2.96
N ASN A 57 3.73 -7.49 3.02
CA ASN A 57 4.65 -8.61 2.75
C ASN A 57 4.94 -8.83 1.25
N SER A 58 4.17 -8.22 0.35
CA SER A 58 4.34 -8.37 -1.10
C SER A 58 5.22 -7.30 -1.76
N ILE A 59 5.51 -6.22 -1.02
CA ILE A 59 6.31 -5.08 -1.47
C ILE A 59 7.77 -5.22 -1.00
N ASP A 60 8.49 -6.20 -1.53
CA ASP A 60 9.96 -6.30 -1.43
C ASP A 60 10.65 -5.44 -2.49
#